data_AF-A0A1F6JTK0-F1
#
_entry.id   AF-A0A1F6JTK0-F1
#
_cell.length_a   1.000
_cell.length_b   1.000
_cell.length_c   1.000
_cell.angle_alpha   90.00
_cell.angle_beta   90.00
_cell.angle_gamma   90.00
#
_symmetry.space_group_name_H-M   'P 1'
#
loop_
_entity.id
_entity.type
_entity.pdbx_description
1 polymer ?
#
loop_
_entity_poly.entity_id
_entity_poly.type
_entity_poly.pdbx_seq_one_letter_code
_entity_poly.pdbx_strand_id
1 'polypeptide(L)'
;MKSLKKHLKEELLEICIVVFSFLFSFWLMFSTFSYKAGSMLIATKAWSDFASTIPLIRSFSLGFNFPPQYPLFPEEPIHYHFLFYFLVGFLEKLGVRIDYSLNILSTFGFFSLLIMIYLLAKKLFHSKFVGILSVIFFLFNGSLSFLEFFKLHPLSFDSLRDVITNPTFPSFGPYDGKIVSAFWNLNIYTNQRHLAGAFAISLFIIYLFLMPILKKQKINFKISILLGIILGFFFYFHLAVFLMTAIVLILLGLFFRGLRISGLIILMTAGIIAIPQYLYLQSGTATFKPFFSPGYLASFNLTFFSFIKYWFYNLGLHSILIPIGFFLSNKNTKKIFMVFFTFFVIGNLIQFSPEIAANHKFFNYFMLAGVMFSAFALVWLWKRSVVLKPILIVLFFFLILPGLIDFFPVYNDSKIILADYPVNPDVKWIKENTSKDSVFLNSQYLYDPASLAGRKIFLGWPYFAWSAGYDTLTRDNLRKSLLNSTSLNLFCSEALKNKINYVEINTSEKYDFPINYNFFEVNLSKKYESAQYKIYNIKNVCKK
;
A
#
# COMPACT_ATOMS: atom_id res chain seq x y z
N MET A 1 -25.59 -11.19 -40.32
CA MET A 1 -25.46 -9.77 -39.87
C MET A 1 -25.81 -9.50 -38.41
N LYS A 2 -26.99 -9.89 -37.86
CA LYS A 2 -27.35 -9.60 -36.44
C LYS A 2 -26.44 -10.28 -35.40
N SER A 3 -26.03 -11.53 -35.62
CA SER A 3 -25.07 -12.25 -34.76
C SER A 3 -23.69 -11.59 -34.75
N LEU A 4 -23.19 -11.23 -35.94
CA LEU A 4 -21.90 -10.52 -36.10
C LEU A 4 -21.91 -9.15 -35.41
N LYS A 5 -22.97 -8.35 -35.56
CA LYS A 5 -23.12 -7.06 -34.85
C LYS A 5 -23.17 -7.22 -33.33
N LYS A 6 -23.80 -8.29 -32.82
CA LYS A 6 -23.84 -8.59 -31.38
C LYS A 6 -22.46 -8.98 -30.86
N HIS A 7 -21.74 -9.84 -31.59
CA HIS A 7 -20.39 -10.26 -31.24
C HIS A 7 -19.40 -9.06 -31.23
N LEU A 8 -19.43 -8.24 -32.27
CA LEU A 8 -18.62 -7.00 -32.35
C LEU A 8 -18.91 -6.03 -31.19
N LYS A 9 -20.18 -5.85 -30.82
CA LYS A 9 -20.56 -5.00 -29.66
C LYS A 9 -20.09 -5.59 -28.34
N GLU A 10 -20.10 -6.91 -28.23
CA GLU A 10 -19.67 -7.65 -27.05
C GLU A 10 -18.15 -7.60 -26.85
N GLU A 11 -17.37 -7.64 -27.93
CA GLU A 11 -15.91 -7.46 -27.92
C GLU A 11 -15.54 -6.01 -27.65
N LEU A 12 -16.26 -5.05 -28.24
CA LEU A 12 -16.03 -3.62 -28.02
C LEU A 12 -16.12 -3.23 -26.54
N LEU A 13 -17.10 -3.75 -25.80
CA LEU A 13 -17.23 -3.47 -24.38
C LEU A 13 -16.04 -4.00 -23.56
N GLU A 14 -15.52 -5.17 -23.93
CA GLU A 14 -14.37 -5.79 -23.28
C GLU A 14 -13.07 -5.05 -23.63
N ILE A 15 -12.94 -4.56 -24.87
CA ILE A 15 -11.86 -3.67 -25.28
C ILE A 15 -11.93 -2.36 -24.49
N CYS A 16 -13.11 -1.74 -24.36
CA CYS A 16 -13.27 -0.50 -23.62
C CYS A 16 -12.86 -0.63 -22.16
N ILE A 17 -13.25 -1.70 -21.46
CA ILE A 17 -12.85 -1.89 -20.05
C ILE A 17 -11.34 -2.11 -19.92
N VAL A 18 -10.71 -2.82 -20.87
CA VAL A 18 -9.25 -3.02 -20.88
C VAL A 18 -8.52 -1.71 -21.13
N VAL A 19 -8.91 -0.97 -22.17
CA VAL A 19 -8.31 0.32 -22.52
C VAL A 19 -8.50 1.32 -21.40
N PHE A 20 -9.72 1.45 -20.86
CA PHE A 20 -9.99 2.32 -19.71
C PHE A 20 -9.13 1.94 -18.51
N SER A 21 -9.08 0.66 -18.14
CA SER A 21 -8.31 0.21 -16.99
C SER A 21 -6.83 0.55 -17.14
N PHE A 22 -6.26 0.38 -18.34
CA PHE A 22 -4.87 0.72 -18.59
C PHE A 22 -4.62 2.23 -18.56
N LEU A 23 -5.39 3.01 -19.31
CA LEU A 23 -5.23 4.47 -19.38
C LEU A 23 -5.45 5.15 -18.01
N PHE A 24 -6.46 4.69 -17.27
CA PHE A 24 -6.73 5.19 -15.93
C PHE A 24 -5.61 4.85 -14.96
N SER A 25 -5.12 3.60 -14.97
CA SER A 25 -4.00 3.17 -14.12
C SER A 25 -2.73 3.96 -14.45
N PHE A 26 -2.45 4.17 -15.73
CA PHE A 26 -1.31 4.94 -16.19
C PHE A 26 -1.40 6.39 -15.69
N TRP A 27 -2.54 7.05 -15.92
CA TRP A 27 -2.78 8.40 -15.44
C TRP A 27 -2.65 8.50 -13.90
N LEU A 28 -3.25 7.58 -13.15
CA LEU A 28 -3.23 7.59 -11.68
C LEU A 28 -1.80 7.51 -11.12
N MET A 29 -0.94 6.66 -11.71
CA MET A 29 0.42 6.47 -11.21
C MET A 29 1.36 7.61 -11.61
N PHE A 30 1.26 8.10 -12.86
CA PHE A 30 2.12 9.19 -13.36
C PHE A 30 1.67 10.59 -12.92
N SER A 31 0.39 10.78 -12.59
CA SER A 31 -0.08 12.03 -12.00
C SER A 31 0.51 12.25 -10.60
N THR A 32 0.73 11.17 -9.84
CA THR A 32 1.12 11.25 -8.42
C THR A 32 2.62 11.21 -8.14
N PHE A 33 3.43 10.70 -9.09
CA PHE A 33 4.89 10.75 -9.01
C PHE A 33 5.48 10.94 -10.40
N SER A 34 6.37 11.91 -10.57
CA SER A 34 6.99 12.22 -11.86
C SER A 34 8.36 12.85 -11.66
N TYR A 35 9.16 12.97 -12.70
CA TYR A 35 10.50 13.55 -12.64
C TYR A 35 10.70 14.61 -13.71
N LYS A 36 11.21 15.79 -13.33
CA LYS A 36 11.43 16.92 -14.25
C LYS A 36 12.66 17.72 -13.82
N ALA A 37 13.53 18.04 -14.78
CA ALA A 37 14.69 18.93 -14.60
C ALA A 37 15.58 18.58 -13.40
N GLY A 38 15.87 17.29 -13.18
CA GLY A 38 16.70 16.84 -12.06
C GLY A 38 15.97 16.75 -10.71
N SER A 39 14.66 16.97 -10.68
CA SER A 39 13.86 16.91 -9.45
C SER A 39 12.73 15.89 -9.55
N MET A 40 12.47 15.22 -8.44
CA MET A 40 11.27 14.41 -8.23
C MET A 40 10.09 15.32 -7.90
N LEU A 41 8.95 15.07 -8.52
CA LEU A 41 7.69 15.75 -8.27
C LEU A 41 6.73 14.74 -7.62
N ILE A 42 6.45 14.94 -6.34
CA ILE A 42 5.68 14.01 -5.50
C ILE A 42 4.35 14.68 -5.15
N ALA A 43 3.23 14.03 -5.43
CA ALA A 43 1.92 14.54 -5.04
C ALA A 43 1.81 14.66 -3.51
N THR A 44 1.21 15.74 -3.00
CA THR A 44 1.23 16.04 -1.56
C THR A 44 0.62 14.94 -0.70
N LYS A 45 -0.42 14.28 -1.19
CA LYS A 45 -1.11 13.18 -0.51
C LYS A 45 -0.32 11.87 -0.48
N ALA A 46 0.82 11.83 -1.16
CA ALA A 46 1.75 10.72 -1.18
C ALA A 46 3.12 11.08 -0.57
N TRP A 47 3.33 12.33 -0.12
CA TRP A 47 4.61 12.80 0.45
C TRP A 47 5.14 11.79 1.46
N SER A 48 4.34 11.52 2.51
CA SER A 48 4.80 10.79 3.69
C SER A 48 5.31 9.41 3.31
N ASP A 49 4.53 8.66 2.53
CA ASP A 49 4.89 7.31 2.12
C ASP A 49 6.09 7.30 1.18
N PHE A 50 6.23 8.33 0.33
CA PHE A 50 7.40 8.49 -0.52
C PHE A 50 8.69 8.78 0.25
N ALA A 51 8.59 9.37 1.44
CA ALA A 51 9.74 9.55 2.31
C ALA A 51 10.28 8.24 2.90
N SER A 52 9.50 7.15 2.89
CA SER A 52 9.98 5.82 3.26
C SER A 52 10.34 4.95 2.06
N THR A 53 9.61 5.08 0.96
CA THR A 53 9.76 4.20 -0.21
C THR A 53 10.88 4.64 -1.15
N ILE A 54 11.14 5.95 -1.34
CA ILE A 54 12.29 6.42 -2.12
C ILE A 54 13.60 5.93 -1.49
N PRO A 55 13.87 6.12 -0.18
CA PRO A 55 15.09 5.59 0.44
C PRO A 55 15.23 4.07 0.29
N LEU A 56 14.12 3.32 0.38
CA LEU A 56 14.14 1.87 0.16
C LEU A 56 14.57 1.52 -1.27
N ILE A 57 13.98 2.15 -2.29
CA ILE A 57 14.37 1.99 -3.70
C ILE A 57 15.84 2.35 -3.89
N ARG A 58 16.27 3.53 -3.39
CA ARG A 58 17.62 4.07 -3.55
C ARG A 58 18.67 3.23 -2.84
N SER A 59 18.33 2.57 -1.74
CA SER A 59 19.23 1.64 -1.05
C SER A 59 19.66 0.47 -1.95
N PHE A 60 18.82 0.07 -2.91
CA PHE A 60 19.14 -0.97 -3.89
C PHE A 60 19.74 -0.42 -5.19
N SER A 61 19.32 0.78 -5.63
CA SER A 61 19.74 1.35 -6.92
C SER A 61 21.07 2.10 -6.85
N LEU A 62 21.22 3.01 -5.90
CA LEU A 62 22.41 3.84 -5.70
C LEU A 62 23.31 3.29 -4.57
N GLY A 63 22.70 2.65 -3.57
CA GLY A 63 23.37 2.01 -2.44
C GLY A 63 23.79 0.55 -2.66
N PHE A 64 24.21 -0.07 -1.56
CA PHE A 64 24.43 -1.50 -1.45
C PHE A 64 23.68 -2.04 -0.23
N ASN A 65 22.51 -2.63 -0.47
CA ASN A 65 21.64 -3.17 0.58
C ASN A 65 21.44 -4.68 0.45
N PHE A 66 22.56 -5.43 0.53
CA PHE A 66 22.57 -6.90 0.52
C PHE A 66 23.52 -7.43 1.61
N PRO A 67 23.03 -8.22 2.57
CA PRO A 67 21.64 -8.66 2.77
C PRO A 67 20.68 -7.48 3.08
N PRO A 68 19.38 -7.54 2.72
CA PRO A 68 18.45 -6.41 2.86
C PRO A 68 18.19 -5.97 4.30
N GLN A 69 18.57 -4.73 4.62
CA GLN A 69 18.24 -4.06 5.87
C GLN A 69 17.25 -2.92 5.63
N TYR A 70 16.57 -2.46 6.68
CA TYR A 70 15.73 -1.27 6.55
C TYR A 70 16.63 -0.02 6.49
N PRO A 71 16.68 0.73 5.37
CA PRO A 71 17.65 1.81 5.22
C PRO A 71 17.37 3.03 6.14
N LEU A 72 16.19 3.06 6.73
CA LEU A 72 15.79 4.06 7.73
C LEU A 72 15.93 3.55 9.17
N PHE A 73 16.41 2.32 9.35
CA PHE A 73 16.73 1.69 10.63
C PHE A 73 17.78 0.57 10.38
N PRO A 74 19.03 0.95 10.03
CA PRO A 74 20.07 0.00 9.66
C PRO A 74 20.45 -0.92 10.82
N GLU A 75 21.19 -1.98 10.50
CA GLU A 75 21.58 -3.06 11.42
C GLU A 75 20.45 -3.99 11.85
N GLU A 76 19.26 -3.84 11.27
CA GLU A 76 18.17 -4.81 11.37
C GLU A 76 17.66 -5.26 10.00
N PRO A 77 17.23 -6.53 9.85
CA PRO A 77 16.57 -6.98 8.64
C PRO A 77 15.29 -6.19 8.41
N ILE A 78 14.86 -6.11 7.16
CA ILE A 78 13.54 -5.52 6.85
C ILE A 78 12.46 -6.41 7.48
N HIS A 79 11.57 -5.85 8.33
CA HIS A 79 10.42 -6.58 8.91
C HIS A 79 9.17 -6.56 8.00
N TYR A 80 9.23 -5.74 6.95
CA TYR A 80 8.19 -5.53 5.97
C TYR A 80 8.54 -6.12 4.60
N HIS A 81 7.60 -6.15 3.66
CA HIS A 81 7.89 -6.60 2.30
C HIS A 81 8.71 -5.56 1.53
N PHE A 82 9.70 -6.03 0.76
CA PHE A 82 10.64 -5.17 0.02
C PHE A 82 10.79 -5.56 -1.46
N LEU A 83 10.32 -6.73 -1.89
CA LEU A 83 10.62 -7.25 -3.23
C LEU A 83 10.13 -6.33 -4.35
N PHE A 84 8.95 -5.71 -4.20
CA PHE A 84 8.45 -4.74 -5.16
C PHE A 84 9.41 -3.56 -5.32
N TYR A 85 9.87 -2.97 -4.21
CA TYR A 85 10.78 -1.82 -4.22
C TYR A 85 12.20 -2.22 -4.63
N PHE A 86 12.61 -3.46 -4.36
CA PHE A 86 13.84 -4.04 -4.91
C PHE A 86 13.78 -4.12 -6.43
N LEU A 87 12.67 -4.59 -7.02
CA LEU A 87 12.51 -4.63 -8.49
C LEU A 87 12.56 -3.21 -9.09
N VAL A 88 11.92 -2.23 -8.43
CA VAL A 88 11.99 -0.82 -8.83
C VAL A 88 13.44 -0.30 -8.76
N GLY A 89 14.15 -0.56 -7.67
CA GLY A 89 15.54 -0.16 -7.50
C GLY A 89 16.48 -0.86 -8.48
N PHE A 90 16.21 -2.11 -8.84
CA PHE A 90 16.94 -2.84 -9.86
C PHE A 90 16.77 -2.22 -11.24
N LEU A 91 15.52 -1.88 -11.65
CA LEU A 91 15.28 -1.16 -12.90
C LEU A 91 15.98 0.19 -12.93
N GLU A 92 15.98 0.90 -11.80
CA GLU A 92 16.72 2.16 -11.70
C GLU A 92 18.23 1.97 -11.82
N LYS A 93 18.78 0.93 -11.20
CA LYS A 93 20.20 0.57 -11.32
C LYS A 93 20.60 0.28 -12.77
N LEU A 94 19.68 -0.25 -13.58
CA LEU A 94 19.88 -0.48 -15.01
C LEU A 94 19.75 0.80 -15.86
N GLY A 95 19.46 1.95 -15.26
CA GLY A 95 19.39 3.25 -15.92
C GLY A 95 17.98 3.74 -16.24
N VAL A 96 16.93 3.02 -15.84
CA VAL A 96 15.55 3.51 -15.98
C VAL A 96 15.26 4.54 -14.90
N ARG A 97 14.83 5.75 -15.28
CA ARG A 97 14.55 6.84 -14.32
C ARG A 97 13.54 6.40 -13.25
N ILE A 98 13.74 6.79 -11.99
CA ILE A 98 12.98 6.30 -10.82
C ILE A 98 11.46 6.37 -10.98
N ASP A 99 10.94 7.42 -11.61
CA ASP A 99 9.52 7.62 -11.85
C ASP A 99 8.96 6.58 -12.82
N TYR A 100 9.65 6.30 -13.93
CA TYR A 100 9.27 5.21 -14.83
C TYR A 100 9.39 3.84 -14.15
N SER A 101 10.50 3.58 -13.44
CA SER A 101 10.73 2.31 -12.74
C SER A 101 9.60 1.97 -11.76
N LEU A 102 9.15 2.97 -10.98
CA LEU A 102 8.06 2.80 -10.02
C LEU A 102 6.69 2.78 -10.70
N ASN A 103 6.40 3.76 -11.56
CA ASN A 103 5.06 3.97 -12.09
C ASN A 103 4.65 2.92 -13.10
N ILE A 104 5.57 2.38 -13.91
CA ILE A 104 5.23 1.33 -14.88
C ILE A 104 4.79 0.06 -14.13
N LEU A 105 5.56 -0.38 -13.14
CA LEU A 105 5.20 -1.54 -12.32
C LEU A 105 3.88 -1.32 -11.56
N SER A 106 3.69 -0.12 -11.02
CA SER A 106 2.45 0.25 -10.31
C SER A 106 1.24 0.30 -11.25
N THR A 107 1.44 0.80 -12.48
CA THR A 107 0.40 0.87 -13.52
C THR A 107 -0.07 -0.53 -13.88
N PHE A 108 0.85 -1.45 -14.15
CA PHE A 108 0.48 -2.84 -14.45
C PHE A 108 -0.16 -3.54 -13.25
N GLY A 109 0.28 -3.24 -12.02
CA GLY A 109 -0.33 -3.76 -10.80
C GLY A 109 -1.80 -3.34 -10.64
N PHE A 110 -2.09 -2.04 -10.75
CA PHE A 110 -3.45 -1.52 -10.64
C PHE A 110 -4.32 -1.90 -11.82
N PHE A 111 -3.79 -1.85 -13.05
CA PHE A 111 -4.47 -2.35 -14.25
C PHE A 111 -4.90 -3.80 -14.09
N SER A 112 -3.98 -4.67 -13.67
CA SER A 112 -4.26 -6.09 -13.46
C SER A 112 -5.32 -6.31 -12.38
N LEU A 113 -5.34 -5.48 -11.33
CA LEU A 113 -6.38 -5.55 -10.29
C LEU A 113 -7.76 -5.26 -10.88
N LEU A 114 -7.92 -4.18 -11.66
CA LEU A 114 -9.21 -3.84 -12.29
C LEU A 114 -9.69 -4.95 -13.22
N ILE A 115 -8.77 -5.52 -14.02
CA ILE A 115 -9.08 -6.65 -14.90
C ILE A 115 -9.50 -7.88 -14.08
N MET A 116 -8.79 -8.20 -13.00
CA MET A 116 -9.11 -9.37 -12.18
C MET A 116 -10.45 -9.22 -11.44
N ILE A 117 -10.80 -8.02 -10.97
CA ILE A 117 -12.13 -7.73 -10.43
C ILE A 117 -13.21 -7.98 -11.48
N TYR A 118 -13.04 -7.43 -12.69
CA TYR A 118 -13.96 -7.63 -13.81
C TYR A 118 -14.13 -9.12 -14.16
N LEU A 119 -13.01 -9.82 -14.37
CA LEU A 119 -13.01 -11.22 -14.80
C LEU A 119 -13.62 -12.14 -13.74
N LEU A 120 -13.26 -11.97 -12.48
CA LEU A 120 -13.79 -12.80 -11.39
C LEU A 120 -15.29 -12.54 -11.21
N ALA A 121 -15.74 -11.29 -11.17
CA ALA A 121 -17.17 -10.94 -11.07
C ALA A 121 -17.98 -11.46 -12.27
N LYS A 122 -17.51 -11.24 -13.50
CA LYS A 122 -18.13 -11.77 -14.73
C LYS A 122 -18.26 -13.29 -14.65
N LYS A 123 -17.25 -13.97 -14.13
CA LYS A 123 -17.22 -15.43 -14.04
C LYS A 123 -18.14 -15.96 -12.95
N LEU A 124 -18.19 -15.34 -11.78
CA LEU A 124 -19.02 -15.77 -10.64
C LEU A 124 -20.52 -15.56 -10.87
N PHE A 125 -20.89 -14.49 -11.58
CA PHE A 125 -22.29 -14.08 -11.75
C PHE A 125 -22.78 -14.21 -13.21
N HIS A 126 -21.93 -14.70 -14.12
CA HIS A 126 -22.24 -14.88 -15.54
C HIS A 126 -22.79 -13.61 -16.22
N SER A 127 -22.27 -12.44 -15.82
CA SER A 127 -22.79 -11.14 -16.28
C SER A 127 -21.67 -10.12 -16.46
N LYS A 128 -21.51 -9.62 -17.69
CA LYS A 128 -20.53 -8.56 -18.01
C LYS A 128 -20.85 -7.26 -17.25
N PHE A 129 -22.14 -6.93 -17.09
CA PHE A 129 -22.59 -5.75 -16.37
C PHE A 129 -22.25 -5.81 -14.87
N VAL A 130 -22.33 -7.00 -14.26
CA VAL A 130 -21.88 -7.19 -12.87
C VAL A 130 -20.37 -6.96 -12.79
N GLY A 131 -19.60 -7.46 -13.75
CA GLY A 131 -18.17 -7.19 -13.85
C GLY A 131 -17.84 -5.69 -13.95
N ILE A 132 -18.50 -4.96 -14.84
CA ILE A 132 -18.28 -3.51 -15.02
C ILE A 132 -18.65 -2.72 -13.76
N LEU A 133 -19.83 -2.98 -13.18
CA LEU A 133 -20.26 -2.31 -11.96
C LEU A 133 -19.34 -2.64 -10.77
N SER A 134 -18.78 -3.84 -10.71
CA SER A 134 -17.79 -4.20 -9.68
C SER A 134 -16.53 -3.34 -9.78
N VAL A 135 -16.05 -3.07 -11.00
CA VAL A 135 -14.91 -2.16 -11.22
C VAL A 135 -15.29 -0.72 -10.84
N ILE A 136 -16.48 -0.26 -11.21
CA ILE A 136 -16.97 1.09 -10.86
C ILE A 136 -17.03 1.25 -9.32
N PHE A 137 -17.66 0.32 -8.61
CA PHE A 137 -17.77 0.36 -7.14
C PHE A 137 -16.45 0.15 -6.42
N PHE A 138 -15.48 -0.49 -7.06
CA PHE A 138 -14.12 -0.56 -6.53
C PHE A 138 -13.40 0.79 -6.67
N LEU A 139 -13.53 1.46 -7.82
CA LEU A 139 -12.89 2.75 -8.09
C LEU A 139 -13.52 3.88 -7.28
N PHE A 140 -14.83 3.83 -7.08
CA PHE A 140 -15.60 4.83 -6.36
C PHE A 140 -16.14 4.23 -5.07
N ASN A 141 -15.51 4.56 -3.93
CA ASN A 141 -15.94 4.04 -2.64
C ASN A 141 -17.37 4.47 -2.31
N GLY A 142 -18.14 3.54 -1.74
CA GLY A 142 -19.54 3.76 -1.36
C GLY A 142 -19.75 4.15 0.10
N SER A 143 -18.73 4.74 0.77
CA SER A 143 -18.84 5.18 2.17
C SER A 143 -19.81 6.36 2.32
N LEU A 144 -20.05 6.85 3.53
CA LEU A 144 -20.83 8.07 3.76
C LEU A 144 -19.95 9.32 3.92
N SER A 145 -18.71 9.31 3.39
CA SER A 145 -17.79 10.47 3.48
C SER A 145 -18.35 11.75 2.83
N PHE A 146 -19.25 11.62 1.85
CA PHE A 146 -19.93 12.76 1.24
C PHE A 146 -20.72 13.61 2.26
N LEU A 147 -21.17 13.03 3.38
CA LEU A 147 -21.82 13.79 4.45
C LEU A 147 -20.86 14.81 5.06
N GLU A 148 -19.58 14.46 5.23
CA GLU A 148 -18.57 15.39 5.73
C GLU A 148 -18.24 16.48 4.70
N PHE A 149 -18.29 16.14 3.41
CA PHE A 149 -18.15 17.11 2.33
C PHE A 149 -19.27 18.15 2.37
N PHE A 150 -20.54 17.74 2.40
CA PHE A 150 -21.68 18.66 2.37
C PHE A 150 -21.91 19.42 3.68
N LYS A 151 -21.24 19.05 4.78
CA LYS A 151 -21.16 19.90 5.98
C LYS A 151 -20.32 21.16 5.73
N LEU A 152 -19.25 21.04 4.94
CA LEU A 152 -18.36 22.15 4.59
C LEU A 152 -18.81 22.88 3.33
N HIS A 153 -19.47 22.17 2.42
CA HIS A 153 -20.01 22.68 1.16
C HIS A 153 -21.53 22.44 1.08
N PRO A 154 -22.37 23.23 1.76
CA PRO A 154 -23.82 23.04 1.72
C PRO A 154 -24.37 22.99 0.29
N LEU A 155 -25.43 22.20 0.09
CA LEU A 155 -26.04 22.03 -1.23
C LEU A 155 -26.49 23.37 -1.83
N SER A 156 -26.02 23.65 -3.04
CA SER A 156 -26.22 24.91 -3.75
C SER A 156 -26.09 24.68 -5.27
N PHE A 157 -26.33 25.73 -6.06
CA PHE A 157 -26.06 25.69 -7.51
C PHE A 157 -24.57 25.52 -7.83
N ASP A 158 -23.68 25.81 -6.88
CA ASP A 158 -22.23 25.64 -7.02
C ASP A 158 -21.74 24.24 -6.62
N SER A 159 -22.59 23.34 -6.09
CA SER A 159 -22.13 22.05 -5.56
C SER A 159 -21.35 21.20 -6.57
N LEU A 160 -21.70 21.24 -7.86
CA LEU A 160 -20.91 20.54 -8.88
C LEU A 160 -19.50 21.12 -9.00
N ARG A 161 -19.39 22.46 -8.98
CA ARG A 161 -18.11 23.16 -9.02
C ARG A 161 -17.29 22.85 -7.77
N ASP A 162 -17.91 22.91 -6.59
CA ASP A 162 -17.27 22.59 -5.31
C ASP A 162 -16.65 21.19 -5.34
N VAL A 163 -17.38 20.19 -5.86
CA VAL A 163 -16.88 18.82 -6.02
C VAL A 163 -15.69 18.77 -6.97
N ILE A 164 -15.79 19.38 -8.16
CA ILE A 164 -14.74 19.31 -9.19
C ILE A 164 -13.47 20.04 -8.76
N THR A 165 -13.59 21.13 -8.00
CA THR A 165 -12.44 21.92 -7.54
C THR A 165 -11.90 21.49 -6.18
N ASN A 166 -12.50 20.47 -5.56
CA ASN A 166 -12.13 20.04 -4.21
C ASN A 166 -10.66 19.53 -4.15
N PRO A 167 -9.80 20.12 -3.30
CA PRO A 167 -8.41 19.68 -3.16
C PRO A 167 -8.19 18.72 -1.98
N THR A 168 -9.16 18.55 -1.08
CA THR A 168 -8.98 17.85 0.20
C THR A 168 -9.94 16.67 0.36
N PHE A 169 -9.47 15.58 0.98
CA PHE A 169 -10.37 14.47 1.28
C PHE A 169 -11.40 14.89 2.33
N PRO A 170 -12.71 14.63 2.11
CA PRO A 170 -13.75 14.90 3.09
C PRO A 170 -13.53 14.19 4.43
N SER A 171 -12.90 13.01 4.40
CA SER A 171 -12.56 12.24 5.59
C SER A 171 -11.17 11.62 5.46
N PHE A 172 -10.41 11.66 6.56
CA PHE A 172 -9.08 11.06 6.75
C PHE A 172 -8.97 10.31 8.09
N GLY A 173 -10.06 9.65 8.50
CA GLY A 173 -10.11 8.88 9.75
C GLY A 173 -9.11 7.72 9.72
N PRO A 174 -8.45 7.38 10.86
CA PRO A 174 -8.74 7.86 12.21
C PRO A 174 -8.05 9.19 12.58
N TYR A 175 -7.18 9.73 11.73
CA TYR A 175 -6.28 10.83 12.12
C TYR A 175 -6.98 12.20 12.19
N ASP A 176 -8.17 12.33 11.62
CA ASP A 176 -8.97 13.57 11.63
C ASP A 176 -10.17 13.51 12.59
N GLY A 177 -10.29 12.46 13.40
CA GLY A 177 -11.37 12.29 14.38
C GLY A 177 -12.75 11.98 13.79
N LYS A 178 -12.87 11.80 12.47
CA LYS A 178 -14.15 11.49 11.80
C LYS A 178 -14.44 9.99 11.81
N ILE A 179 -15.73 9.65 11.69
CA ILE A 179 -16.18 8.25 11.75
C ILE A 179 -15.85 7.44 10.49
N VAL A 180 -15.72 8.08 9.33
CA VAL A 180 -15.37 7.41 8.08
C VAL A 180 -13.85 7.32 7.99
N SER A 181 -13.34 6.09 8.06
CA SER A 181 -11.92 5.81 7.89
C SER A 181 -11.56 5.93 6.41
N ALA A 182 -10.50 6.63 6.06
CA ALA A 182 -10.17 6.94 4.66
C ALA A 182 -9.42 5.82 3.92
N PHE A 183 -9.67 4.56 4.31
CA PHE A 183 -8.94 3.41 3.81
C PHE A 183 -9.73 2.57 2.79
N TRP A 184 -10.46 3.21 1.88
CA TRP A 184 -11.00 2.55 0.66
C TRP A 184 -11.10 3.49 -0.55
N ASN A 185 -10.48 4.67 -0.50
CA ASN A 185 -10.37 5.55 -1.66
C ASN A 185 -9.10 5.23 -2.49
N LEU A 186 -8.99 5.86 -3.65
CA LEU A 186 -7.87 5.63 -4.58
C LEU A 186 -6.50 5.99 -3.99
N ASN A 187 -6.46 6.84 -2.96
CA ASN A 187 -5.21 7.28 -2.34
C ASN A 187 -4.41 6.14 -1.71
N ILE A 188 -5.07 5.07 -1.27
CA ILE A 188 -4.35 3.89 -0.76
C ILE A 188 -3.45 3.29 -1.84
N TYR A 189 -3.93 3.23 -3.07
CA TYR A 189 -3.20 2.59 -4.16
C TYR A 189 -2.12 3.48 -4.74
N THR A 190 -2.18 4.80 -4.51
CA THR A 190 -1.11 5.76 -4.87
C THR A 190 0.00 5.79 -3.81
N ASN A 191 -0.36 5.54 -2.54
CA ASN A 191 0.54 5.44 -1.38
C ASN A 191 1.19 4.05 -1.28
N GLN A 192 0.37 3.00 -1.17
CA GLN A 192 0.80 1.60 -1.12
C GLN A 192 0.76 0.95 -2.52
N ARG A 193 1.62 1.43 -3.41
CA ARG A 193 1.60 1.05 -4.84
C ARG A 193 1.71 -0.45 -5.12
N HIS A 194 2.43 -1.16 -4.28
CA HIS A 194 2.58 -2.62 -4.35
C HIS A 194 1.30 -3.38 -3.96
N LEU A 195 0.39 -2.78 -3.17
CA LEU A 195 -0.83 -3.43 -2.69
C LEU A 195 -1.77 -3.79 -3.84
N ALA A 196 -1.89 -2.92 -4.85
CA ALA A 196 -2.75 -3.18 -6.00
C ALA A 196 -2.30 -4.43 -6.78
N GLY A 197 -1.00 -4.49 -7.11
CA GLY A 197 -0.39 -5.65 -7.76
C GLY A 197 -0.50 -6.90 -6.88
N ALA A 198 -0.38 -6.75 -5.56
CA ALA A 198 -0.55 -7.84 -4.62
C ALA A 198 -1.96 -8.45 -4.67
N PHE A 199 -3.00 -7.62 -4.62
CA PHE A 199 -4.38 -8.07 -4.78
C PHE A 199 -4.63 -8.65 -6.16
N ALA A 200 -4.05 -8.10 -7.22
CA ALA A 200 -4.20 -8.64 -8.58
C ALA A 200 -3.65 -10.07 -8.70
N ILE A 201 -2.43 -10.31 -8.21
CA ILE A 201 -1.79 -11.64 -8.21
C ILE A 201 -2.61 -12.61 -7.37
N SER A 202 -3.07 -12.18 -6.19
CA SER A 202 -3.92 -13.01 -5.33
C SER A 202 -5.23 -13.41 -6.00
N LEU A 203 -5.96 -12.44 -6.58
CA LEU A 203 -7.19 -12.70 -7.33
C LEU A 203 -6.93 -13.57 -8.56
N PHE A 204 -5.77 -13.44 -9.22
CA PHE A 204 -5.39 -14.29 -10.34
C PHE A 204 -5.18 -15.75 -9.91
N ILE A 205 -4.45 -15.99 -8.81
CA ILE A 205 -4.29 -17.33 -8.22
C ILE A 205 -5.66 -17.90 -7.86
N ILE A 206 -6.51 -17.13 -7.18
CA ILE A 206 -7.87 -17.55 -6.78
C ILE A 206 -8.74 -17.84 -8.00
N TYR A 207 -8.68 -16.99 -9.02
CA TYR A 207 -9.43 -17.18 -10.27
C TYR A 207 -9.07 -18.51 -10.91
N LEU A 208 -7.77 -18.79 -11.10
CA LEU A 208 -7.30 -20.06 -11.63
C LEU A 208 -7.64 -21.24 -10.72
N PHE A 209 -7.54 -21.06 -9.41
CA PHE A 209 -7.89 -22.08 -8.41
C PHE A 209 -9.38 -22.46 -8.44
N LEU A 210 -10.26 -21.51 -8.75
CA LEU A 210 -11.71 -21.74 -8.85
C LEU A 210 -12.14 -22.33 -10.21
N MET A 211 -11.30 -22.28 -11.24
CA MET A 211 -11.64 -22.75 -12.60
C MET A 211 -12.19 -24.20 -12.65
N PRO A 212 -11.64 -25.18 -11.91
CA PRO A 212 -12.20 -26.52 -11.79
C PRO A 212 -13.68 -26.57 -11.46
N ILE A 213 -14.09 -25.77 -10.47
CA ILE A 213 -15.47 -25.74 -9.99
C ILE A 213 -16.37 -25.08 -11.03
N LEU A 214 -15.84 -24.09 -11.74
CA LEU A 214 -16.59 -23.29 -12.70
C LEU A 214 -16.61 -23.86 -14.12
N LYS A 215 -15.75 -24.83 -14.44
CA LYS A 215 -15.66 -25.53 -15.73
C LYS A 215 -15.80 -27.06 -15.64
N LYS A 216 -15.97 -27.63 -14.44
CA LYS A 216 -15.97 -29.09 -14.15
C LYS A 216 -14.70 -29.81 -14.65
N GLN A 217 -13.55 -29.17 -14.56
CA GLN A 217 -12.25 -29.74 -14.94
C GLN A 217 -11.36 -29.92 -13.70
N LYS A 218 -10.27 -30.69 -13.76
CA LYS A 218 -9.26 -30.72 -12.68
C LYS A 218 -8.15 -29.71 -12.99
N ILE A 219 -7.58 -29.07 -11.97
CA ILE A 219 -6.31 -28.35 -12.13
C ILE A 219 -5.20 -29.38 -12.36
N ASN A 220 -4.36 -29.14 -13.36
CA ASN A 220 -3.17 -29.94 -13.60
C ASN A 220 -2.16 -29.74 -12.46
N PHE A 221 -1.50 -30.82 -12.03
CA PHE A 221 -0.39 -30.81 -11.08
C PHE A 221 0.66 -29.74 -11.39
N LYS A 222 1.07 -29.60 -12.66
CA LYS A 222 2.05 -28.58 -13.09
C LYS A 222 1.59 -27.15 -12.81
N ILE A 223 0.30 -26.87 -13.00
CA ILE A 223 -0.30 -25.57 -12.72
C ILE A 223 -0.34 -25.34 -11.20
N SER A 224 -0.63 -26.37 -10.41
CA SER A 224 -0.62 -26.26 -8.93
C SER A 224 0.78 -25.92 -8.40
N ILE A 225 1.83 -26.57 -8.92
CA ILE A 225 3.22 -26.22 -8.57
C ILE A 225 3.52 -24.79 -8.97
N LEU A 226 3.20 -24.38 -10.21
CA LEU A 226 3.46 -23.02 -10.68
C LEU A 226 2.78 -21.97 -9.79
N LEU A 227 1.51 -22.16 -9.44
CA LEU A 227 0.79 -21.27 -8.54
C LEU A 227 1.41 -21.26 -7.13
N GLY A 228 1.90 -22.41 -6.65
CA GLY A 228 2.65 -22.51 -5.40
C GLY A 228 3.98 -21.75 -5.44
N ILE A 229 4.72 -21.81 -6.55
CA ILE A 229 5.96 -21.04 -6.75
C ILE A 229 5.67 -19.53 -6.74
N ILE A 230 4.66 -19.10 -7.50
CA ILE A 230 4.25 -17.70 -7.55
C ILE A 230 3.86 -17.23 -6.14
N LEU A 231 3.02 -17.99 -5.43
CA LEU A 231 2.62 -17.66 -4.06
C LEU A 231 3.80 -17.68 -3.10
N GLY A 232 4.77 -18.59 -3.26
CA GLY A 232 5.96 -18.66 -2.40
C GLY A 232 6.86 -17.42 -2.50
N PHE A 233 7.18 -16.95 -3.71
CA PHE A 233 7.95 -15.72 -3.91
C PHE A 233 7.17 -14.46 -3.54
N PHE A 234 5.84 -14.56 -3.55
CA PHE A 234 4.95 -13.47 -3.17
C PHE A 234 5.08 -13.07 -1.69
N PHE A 235 5.68 -13.91 -0.85
CA PHE A 235 5.94 -13.60 0.56
C PHE A 235 6.75 -12.30 0.75
N TYR A 236 7.90 -12.15 0.07
CA TYR A 236 8.65 -10.89 0.07
C TYR A 236 8.02 -9.75 -0.75
N PHE A 237 7.05 -10.06 -1.62
CA PHE A 237 6.31 -9.05 -2.36
C PHE A 237 5.26 -8.38 -1.48
N HIS A 238 4.46 -9.16 -0.76
CA HIS A 238 3.47 -8.66 0.20
C HIS A 238 3.07 -9.72 1.23
N LEU A 239 3.64 -9.64 2.44
CA LEU A 239 3.41 -10.61 3.52
C LEU A 239 1.93 -10.81 3.88
N ALA A 240 1.20 -9.72 4.12
CA ALA A 240 -0.19 -9.83 4.53
C ALA A 240 -1.07 -10.48 3.44
N VAL A 241 -0.90 -10.08 2.17
CA VAL A 241 -1.69 -10.65 1.06
C VAL A 241 -1.30 -12.10 0.79
N PHE A 242 -0.03 -12.48 0.99
CA PHE A 242 0.38 -13.89 0.97
C PHE A 242 -0.42 -14.72 1.97
N LEU A 243 -0.47 -14.29 3.25
CA LEU A 243 -1.23 -14.99 4.29
C LEU A 243 -2.73 -15.02 4.00
N MET A 244 -3.30 -13.89 3.54
CA MET A 244 -4.70 -13.84 3.12
C MET A 244 -4.97 -14.83 1.98
N THR A 245 -4.10 -14.91 0.97
CA THR A 245 -4.25 -15.85 -0.15
C THR A 245 -4.19 -17.30 0.34
N ALA A 246 -3.25 -17.63 1.22
CA ALA A 246 -3.15 -18.98 1.80
C ALA A 246 -4.44 -19.36 2.55
N ILE A 247 -4.97 -18.47 3.39
CA ILE A 247 -6.24 -18.67 4.10
C ILE A 247 -7.39 -18.88 3.11
N VAL A 248 -7.48 -18.07 2.04
CA VAL A 248 -8.50 -18.26 0.99
C VAL A 248 -8.40 -19.66 0.38
N LEU A 249 -7.20 -20.10 0.00
CA LEU A 249 -7.01 -21.41 -0.63
C LEU A 249 -7.39 -22.57 0.31
N ILE A 250 -7.03 -22.47 1.60
CA ILE A 250 -7.42 -23.46 2.62
C ILE A 250 -8.95 -23.53 2.72
N LEU A 251 -9.62 -22.40 2.94
CA LEU A 251 -11.07 -22.37 3.13
C LEU A 251 -11.81 -22.81 1.87
N LEU A 252 -11.34 -22.44 0.68
CA LEU A 252 -11.88 -22.94 -0.58
C LEU A 252 -11.69 -24.45 -0.72
N GLY A 253 -10.54 -25.01 -0.35
CA GLY A 253 -10.31 -26.45 -0.31
C GLY A 253 -11.26 -27.18 0.65
N LEU A 254 -11.59 -26.58 1.79
CA LEU A 254 -12.58 -27.12 2.73
C LEU A 254 -13.98 -27.13 2.13
N PHE A 255 -14.42 -26.01 1.53
CA PHE A 255 -15.74 -25.85 0.94
C PHE A 255 -15.96 -26.62 -0.37
N PHE A 256 -14.90 -26.88 -1.12
CA PHE A 256 -14.92 -27.52 -2.43
C PHE A 256 -13.98 -28.73 -2.45
N ARG A 257 -14.54 -29.94 -2.24
CA ARG A 257 -13.80 -31.20 -2.18
C ARG A 257 -12.85 -31.41 -3.37
N GLY A 258 -13.26 -31.00 -4.57
CA GLY A 258 -12.45 -31.12 -5.80
C GLY A 258 -11.20 -30.24 -5.85
N LEU A 259 -11.05 -29.27 -4.95
CA LEU A 259 -9.91 -28.35 -4.88
C LEU A 259 -8.86 -28.75 -3.83
N ARG A 260 -9.14 -29.75 -2.98
CA ARG A 260 -8.30 -30.09 -1.82
C ARG A 260 -6.87 -30.45 -2.18
N ILE A 261 -6.70 -31.37 -3.13
CA ILE A 261 -5.38 -31.86 -3.51
C ILE A 261 -4.57 -30.75 -4.19
N SER A 262 -5.16 -30.03 -5.14
CA SER A 262 -4.49 -28.88 -5.77
C SER A 262 -4.15 -27.78 -4.77
N GLY A 263 -5.04 -27.51 -3.81
CA GLY A 263 -4.80 -26.52 -2.76
C GLY A 263 -3.64 -26.92 -1.86
N LEU A 264 -3.59 -28.19 -1.47
CA LEU A 264 -2.51 -28.74 -0.68
C LEU A 264 -1.16 -28.63 -1.40
N ILE A 265 -1.09 -28.99 -2.69
CA ILE A 265 0.12 -28.86 -3.50
C ILE A 265 0.59 -27.40 -3.57
N ILE A 266 -0.33 -26.47 -3.87
CA ILE A 266 -0.02 -25.02 -3.93
C ILE A 266 0.57 -24.55 -2.60
N LEU A 267 -0.09 -24.89 -1.48
CA LEU A 267 0.31 -24.46 -0.14
C LEU A 267 1.64 -25.08 0.30
N MET A 268 1.89 -26.36 0.01
CA MET A 268 3.16 -27.01 0.31
C MET A 268 4.31 -26.38 -0.48
N THR A 269 4.14 -26.22 -1.79
CA THR A 269 5.16 -25.58 -2.63
C THR A 269 5.42 -24.14 -2.20
N ALA A 270 4.37 -23.37 -1.91
CA ALA A 270 4.50 -22.01 -1.40
C ALA A 270 5.22 -21.97 -0.05
N GLY A 271 4.87 -22.88 0.87
CA GLY A 271 5.50 -23.02 2.17
C GLY A 271 7.00 -23.32 2.09
N ILE A 272 7.41 -24.27 1.25
CA ILE A 272 8.84 -24.60 1.05
C ILE A 272 9.65 -23.37 0.62
N ILE A 273 9.09 -22.53 -0.26
CA ILE A 273 9.76 -21.33 -0.76
C ILE A 273 9.68 -20.17 0.26
N ALA A 274 8.58 -20.04 0.98
CA ALA A 274 8.34 -18.94 1.92
C ALA A 274 9.00 -19.15 3.28
N ILE A 275 9.25 -20.38 3.74
CA ILE A 275 9.85 -20.65 5.06
C ILE A 275 11.24 -20.01 5.21
N PRO A 276 12.21 -20.19 4.29
CA PRO A 276 13.50 -19.51 4.40
C PRO A 276 13.36 -17.99 4.42
N GLN A 277 12.38 -17.47 3.67
CA GLN A 277 12.10 -16.04 3.61
C GLN A 277 11.57 -15.51 4.95
N TYR A 278 10.65 -16.26 5.57
CA TYR A 278 10.10 -15.95 6.90
C TYR A 278 11.18 -15.98 7.97
N LEU A 279 12.02 -17.02 7.99
CA LEU A 279 13.12 -17.14 8.96
C LEU A 279 14.09 -15.96 8.89
N TYR A 280 14.35 -15.45 7.68
CA TYR A 280 15.15 -14.24 7.50
C TYR A 280 14.49 -13.00 8.12
N LEU A 281 13.20 -12.74 7.85
CA LEU A 281 12.51 -11.56 8.42
C LEU A 281 12.37 -11.63 9.94
N GLN A 282 12.26 -12.84 10.51
CA GLN A 282 12.16 -13.06 11.96
C GLN A 282 13.49 -12.95 12.71
N SER A 283 14.62 -12.78 12.01
CA SER A 283 15.93 -12.63 12.65
C SER A 283 16.16 -11.26 13.29
N GLY A 284 15.25 -10.30 13.10
CA GLY A 284 15.32 -8.97 13.68
C GLY A 284 14.70 -8.87 15.07
N THR A 285 14.67 -7.66 15.63
CA THR A 285 14.29 -7.43 17.04
C THR A 285 12.80 -7.13 17.23
N ALA A 286 11.96 -7.29 16.20
CA ALA A 286 10.53 -6.98 16.25
C ALA A 286 9.84 -7.62 17.47
N THR A 287 9.25 -6.78 18.32
CA THR A 287 8.64 -7.22 19.59
C THR A 287 7.12 -7.34 19.53
N PHE A 288 6.48 -6.78 18.50
CA PHE A 288 5.03 -6.75 18.40
C PHE A 288 4.46 -8.14 18.14
N LYS A 289 3.49 -8.54 18.98
CA LYS A 289 2.74 -9.79 18.82
C LYS A 289 1.28 -9.48 18.55
N PRO A 290 0.64 -10.14 17.56
CA PRO A 290 -0.79 -9.97 17.34
C PRO A 290 -1.60 -10.29 18.59
N PHE A 291 -2.62 -9.49 18.88
CA PHE A 291 -3.49 -9.69 20.03
C PHE A 291 -4.95 -9.41 19.68
N PHE A 292 -5.85 -9.92 20.51
CA PHE A 292 -7.29 -9.73 20.36
C PHE A 292 -7.66 -8.28 20.69
N SER A 293 -8.18 -7.55 19.71
CA SER A 293 -8.54 -6.14 19.80
C SER A 293 -9.85 -5.93 19.02
N PRO A 294 -11.01 -6.20 19.64
CA PRO A 294 -12.29 -6.19 18.94
C PRO A 294 -12.71 -4.77 18.55
N GLY A 295 -13.35 -4.65 17.40
CA GLY A 295 -13.97 -3.40 16.93
C GLY A 295 -13.12 -2.56 15.97
N TYR A 296 -11.87 -2.96 15.67
CA TYR A 296 -10.98 -2.19 14.80
C TYR A 296 -10.89 -0.71 15.27
N LEU A 297 -11.30 0.25 14.46
CA LEU A 297 -11.32 1.69 14.77
C LEU A 297 -12.64 2.18 15.38
N ALA A 298 -13.63 1.29 15.59
CA ALA A 298 -14.86 1.63 16.31
C ALA A 298 -14.64 1.78 17.84
N SER A 299 -13.39 1.87 18.29
CA SER A 299 -12.93 1.47 19.62
C SER A 299 -13.15 2.47 20.76
N PHE A 300 -13.96 3.52 20.61
CA PHE A 300 -14.43 4.31 21.76
C PHE A 300 -15.84 3.86 22.17
N ASN A 301 -15.94 3.14 23.30
CA ASN A 301 -17.17 2.51 23.81
C ASN A 301 -17.82 1.50 22.85
N LEU A 302 -17.07 0.43 22.52
CA LEU A 302 -17.53 -0.63 21.62
C LEU A 302 -18.82 -1.28 22.14
N THR A 303 -19.92 -0.95 21.47
CA THR A 303 -21.24 -1.56 21.58
C THR A 303 -21.68 -2.10 20.21
N PHE A 304 -22.65 -3.01 20.18
CA PHE A 304 -23.25 -3.48 18.92
C PHE A 304 -23.71 -2.31 18.04
N PHE A 305 -24.35 -1.30 18.63
CA PHE A 305 -24.79 -0.12 17.88
C PHE A 305 -23.63 0.71 17.33
N SER A 306 -22.60 0.99 18.14
CA SER A 306 -21.41 1.73 17.67
C SER A 306 -20.67 1.01 16.53
N PHE A 307 -20.61 -0.33 16.58
CA PHE A 307 -19.99 -1.16 15.55
C PHE A 307 -20.78 -1.12 14.24
N ILE A 308 -22.11 -1.30 14.31
CA ILE A 308 -22.99 -1.21 13.15
C ILE A 308 -22.95 0.20 12.57
N LYS A 309 -22.98 1.24 13.41
CA LYS A 309 -22.86 2.64 12.99
C LYS A 309 -21.55 2.87 12.26
N TYR A 310 -20.42 2.45 12.84
CA TYR A 310 -19.11 2.57 12.21
C TYR A 310 -19.13 1.91 10.81
N TRP A 311 -19.50 0.63 10.72
CA TRP A 311 -19.49 -0.07 9.43
C TRP A 311 -20.53 0.45 8.44
N PHE A 312 -21.66 0.97 8.89
CA PHE A 312 -22.63 1.63 8.01
C PHE A 312 -22.06 2.92 7.41
N TYR A 313 -21.36 3.73 8.20
CA TYR A 313 -20.70 4.94 7.69
C TYR A 313 -19.54 4.61 6.74
N ASN A 314 -18.83 3.52 7.00
CA ASN A 314 -17.63 3.13 6.26
C ASN A 314 -17.95 2.34 4.97
N LEU A 315 -18.99 1.51 4.96
CA LEU A 315 -19.45 0.76 3.77
C LEU A 315 -20.61 1.45 3.03
N GLY A 316 -21.28 2.41 3.66
CA GLY A 316 -22.51 3.04 3.18
C GLY A 316 -23.53 2.01 2.72
N LEU A 317 -24.10 2.21 1.54
CA LEU A 317 -25.17 1.37 0.99
C LEU A 317 -24.71 -0.05 0.60
N HIS A 318 -23.41 -0.30 0.51
CA HIS A 318 -22.89 -1.66 0.35
C HIS A 318 -23.22 -2.53 1.56
N SER A 319 -23.33 -1.97 2.77
CA SER A 319 -23.74 -2.72 3.97
C SER A 319 -25.11 -3.40 3.83
N ILE A 320 -25.98 -2.87 2.95
CA ILE A 320 -27.31 -3.42 2.64
C ILE A 320 -27.26 -4.30 1.39
N LEU A 321 -26.59 -3.83 0.33
CA LEU A 321 -26.56 -4.55 -0.95
C LEU A 321 -25.70 -5.80 -0.94
N ILE A 322 -24.65 -5.86 -0.11
CA ILE A 322 -23.84 -7.07 0.07
C ILE A 322 -24.70 -8.23 0.59
N PRO A 323 -25.42 -8.10 1.73
CA PRO A 323 -26.36 -9.12 2.19
C PRO A 323 -27.40 -9.52 1.14
N ILE A 324 -28.05 -8.56 0.47
CA ILE A 324 -29.05 -8.85 -0.57
C ILE A 324 -28.42 -9.67 -1.69
N GLY A 325 -27.27 -9.24 -2.21
CA GLY A 325 -26.52 -9.97 -3.22
C GLY A 325 -26.14 -11.36 -2.77
N PHE A 326 -25.72 -11.52 -1.50
CA PHE A 326 -25.37 -12.81 -0.92
C PHE A 326 -26.57 -13.74 -0.95
N PHE A 327 -27.73 -13.34 -0.41
CA PHE A 327 -28.93 -14.19 -0.34
C PHE A 327 -29.46 -14.58 -1.72
N LEU A 328 -29.40 -13.67 -2.70
CA LEU A 328 -29.83 -13.91 -4.08
C LEU A 328 -28.87 -14.77 -4.90
N SER A 329 -27.60 -14.88 -4.49
CA SER A 329 -26.59 -15.62 -5.23
C SER A 329 -26.72 -17.15 -5.08
N ASN A 330 -26.10 -17.89 -6.00
CA ASN A 330 -26.10 -19.35 -5.96
C ASN A 330 -25.22 -19.89 -4.81
N LYS A 331 -25.39 -21.18 -4.48
CA LYS A 331 -24.71 -21.86 -3.37
C LYS A 331 -23.17 -21.81 -3.45
N ASN A 332 -22.59 -21.89 -4.64
CA ASN A 332 -21.13 -21.85 -4.81
C ASN A 332 -20.59 -20.43 -4.61
N THR A 333 -21.28 -19.44 -5.15
CA THR A 333 -20.95 -18.03 -4.98
C THR A 333 -21.06 -17.61 -3.51
N LYS A 334 -22.09 -18.09 -2.78
CA LYS A 334 -22.19 -17.91 -1.31
C LYS A 334 -20.98 -18.44 -0.56
N LYS A 335 -20.49 -19.65 -0.90
CA LYS A 335 -19.29 -20.21 -0.26
C LYS A 335 -18.07 -19.33 -0.49
N ILE A 336 -17.88 -18.83 -1.71
CA ILE A 336 -16.77 -17.93 -2.05
C ILE A 336 -16.88 -16.63 -1.25
N PHE A 337 -18.08 -16.05 -1.12
CA PHE A 337 -18.29 -14.89 -0.26
C PHE A 337 -17.85 -15.15 1.18
N MET A 338 -18.27 -16.27 1.77
CA MET A 338 -17.93 -16.61 3.16
C MET A 338 -16.43 -16.67 3.39
N VAL A 339 -15.65 -17.11 2.40
CA VAL A 339 -14.19 -17.11 2.46
C VAL A 339 -13.63 -15.69 2.55
N PHE A 340 -14.10 -14.75 1.72
CA PHE A 340 -13.66 -13.36 1.79
C PHE A 340 -14.20 -12.64 3.04
N PHE A 341 -15.41 -12.98 3.49
CA PHE A 341 -16.01 -12.44 4.71
C PHE A 341 -15.20 -12.75 5.97
N THR A 342 -14.44 -13.85 5.98
CA THR A 342 -13.48 -14.16 7.05
C THR A 342 -12.50 -13.01 7.30
N PHE A 343 -12.08 -12.25 6.29
CA PHE A 343 -11.18 -11.10 6.48
C PHE A 343 -11.86 -9.90 7.10
N PHE A 344 -13.16 -9.70 6.85
CA PHE A 344 -13.94 -8.71 7.58
C PHE A 344 -14.02 -9.06 9.07
N VAL A 345 -14.18 -10.35 9.40
CA VAL A 345 -14.19 -10.82 10.79
C VAL A 345 -12.79 -10.66 11.43
N ILE A 346 -11.75 -11.20 10.80
CA ILE A 346 -10.37 -11.17 11.31
C ILE A 346 -9.89 -9.73 11.53
N GLY A 347 -10.09 -8.84 10.55
CA GLY A 347 -9.66 -7.44 10.66
C GLY A 347 -10.33 -6.67 11.79
N ASN A 348 -11.54 -7.09 12.20
CA ASN A 348 -12.27 -6.52 13.33
C ASN A 348 -11.92 -7.15 14.68
N LEU A 349 -11.24 -8.30 14.74
CA LEU A 349 -11.00 -9.03 15.99
C LEU A 349 -9.54 -9.03 16.43
N ILE A 350 -8.59 -8.92 15.49
CA ILE A 350 -7.17 -9.11 15.76
C ILE A 350 -6.39 -7.92 15.25
N GLN A 351 -5.53 -7.35 16.11
CA GLN A 351 -4.55 -6.34 15.71
C GLN A 351 -3.25 -7.04 15.30
N PHE A 352 -2.81 -6.86 14.05
CA PHE A 352 -1.63 -7.56 13.51
C PHE A 352 -0.33 -6.74 13.52
N SER A 353 -0.42 -5.44 13.78
CA SER A 353 0.72 -4.52 13.83
C SER A 353 0.52 -3.45 14.91
N PRO A 354 1.58 -2.74 15.35
CA PRO A 354 1.46 -1.62 16.28
C PRO A 354 0.40 -0.60 15.85
N GLU A 355 0.33 -0.34 14.56
CA GLU A 355 -0.72 0.46 13.96
C GLU A 355 -1.97 -0.39 13.66
N ILE A 356 -3.05 -0.20 14.42
CA ILE A 356 -4.33 -0.89 14.17
C ILE A 356 -4.87 -0.56 12.77
N ALA A 357 -4.74 0.69 12.32
CA ALA A 357 -5.26 1.17 11.04
C ALA A 357 -4.72 0.38 9.84
N ALA A 358 -3.53 -0.22 9.93
CA ALA A 358 -2.95 -1.08 8.90
C ALA A 358 -3.82 -2.32 8.55
N ASN A 359 -4.75 -2.71 9.43
CA ASN A 359 -5.76 -3.75 9.17
C ASN A 359 -6.72 -3.40 8.02
N HIS A 360 -6.74 -2.15 7.54
CA HIS A 360 -7.56 -1.78 6.38
C HIS A 360 -7.36 -2.70 5.17
N LYS A 361 -6.18 -3.31 5.01
CA LYS A 361 -5.90 -4.27 3.93
C LYS A 361 -6.87 -5.45 3.95
N PHE A 362 -7.27 -5.94 5.13
CA PHE A 362 -8.24 -7.03 5.27
C PHE A 362 -9.65 -6.60 4.80
N PHE A 363 -10.05 -5.37 5.13
CA PHE A 363 -11.34 -4.83 4.71
C PHE A 363 -11.38 -4.51 3.21
N ASN A 364 -10.30 -3.93 2.66
CA ASN A 364 -10.15 -3.74 1.22
C ASN A 364 -10.23 -5.08 0.49
N TYR A 365 -9.56 -6.12 1.02
CA TYR A 365 -9.57 -7.45 0.44
C TYR A 365 -10.96 -8.11 0.50
N PHE A 366 -11.69 -7.97 1.61
CA PHE A 366 -13.10 -8.35 1.70
C PHE A 366 -13.95 -7.59 0.67
N MET A 367 -13.75 -6.28 0.55
CA MET A 367 -14.52 -5.43 -0.35
C MET A 367 -14.31 -5.76 -1.83
N LEU A 368 -13.17 -6.34 -2.22
CA LEU A 368 -13.00 -6.88 -3.57
C LEU A 368 -14.12 -7.86 -3.94
N ALA A 369 -14.54 -8.72 -3.00
CA ALA A 369 -15.71 -9.58 -3.19
C ALA A 369 -17.01 -8.81 -2.92
N GLY A 370 -17.09 -8.03 -1.84
CA GLY A 370 -18.30 -7.29 -1.43
C GLY A 370 -18.90 -6.42 -2.55
N VAL A 371 -18.08 -5.68 -3.29
CA VAL A 371 -18.57 -4.85 -4.41
C VAL A 371 -19.17 -5.70 -5.53
N MET A 372 -18.69 -6.93 -5.75
CA MET A 372 -19.27 -7.85 -6.75
C MET A 372 -20.67 -8.29 -6.37
N PHE A 373 -20.92 -8.54 -5.08
CA PHE A 373 -22.25 -8.89 -4.58
C PHE A 373 -23.22 -7.70 -4.64
N SER A 374 -22.73 -6.49 -4.35
CA SER A 374 -23.53 -5.27 -4.52
C SER A 374 -23.91 -5.04 -5.99
N ALA A 375 -22.95 -5.19 -6.89
CA ALA A 375 -23.18 -5.11 -8.34
C ALA A 375 -24.18 -6.17 -8.81
N PHE A 376 -24.08 -7.41 -8.31
CA PHE A 376 -25.03 -8.46 -8.62
C PHE A 376 -26.44 -8.13 -8.14
N ALA A 377 -26.60 -7.65 -6.90
CA ALA A 377 -27.89 -7.27 -6.34
C ALA A 377 -28.60 -6.21 -7.20
N LEU A 378 -27.89 -5.14 -7.57
CA LEU A 378 -28.42 -4.09 -8.43
C LEU A 378 -28.83 -4.61 -9.81
N VAL A 379 -27.97 -5.38 -10.48
CA VAL A 379 -28.28 -5.93 -11.81
C VAL A 379 -29.46 -6.91 -11.74
N TRP A 380 -29.56 -7.69 -10.68
CA TRP A 380 -30.66 -8.60 -10.46
C TRP A 380 -31.97 -7.84 -10.28
N LEU A 381 -32.02 -6.84 -9.38
CA LEU A 381 -33.20 -6.02 -9.13
C LEU A 381 -33.63 -5.24 -10.38
N TRP A 382 -32.67 -4.69 -11.12
CA TRP A 382 -32.92 -3.94 -12.37
C TRP A 382 -33.66 -4.78 -13.42
N LYS A 383 -33.36 -6.08 -13.49
CA LYS A 383 -34.00 -7.00 -14.44
C LYS A 383 -35.39 -7.47 -14.01
N ARG A 384 -35.76 -7.28 -12.74
CA ARG A 384 -37.00 -7.84 -12.17
C ARG A 384 -38.19 -6.90 -12.21
N SER A 385 -37.96 -5.59 -12.05
CA SER A 385 -39.06 -4.63 -12.02
C SER A 385 -38.68 -3.33 -12.69
N VAL A 386 -39.52 -2.87 -13.62
CA VAL A 386 -39.40 -1.55 -14.24
C VAL A 386 -39.66 -0.44 -13.21
N VAL A 387 -40.56 -0.69 -12.25
CA VAL A 387 -40.92 0.26 -11.19
C VAL A 387 -39.74 0.53 -10.25
N LEU A 388 -38.84 -0.43 -10.05
CA LEU A 388 -37.66 -0.25 -9.21
C LEU A 388 -36.56 0.60 -9.87
N LYS A 389 -36.60 0.78 -11.20
CA LYS A 389 -35.49 1.43 -11.93
C LYS A 389 -35.15 2.84 -11.44
N PRO A 390 -36.10 3.76 -11.18
CA PRO A 390 -35.79 5.08 -10.64
C PRO A 390 -35.06 5.00 -9.29
N ILE A 391 -35.51 4.13 -8.39
CA ILE A 391 -34.89 3.92 -7.07
C ILE A 391 -33.46 3.39 -7.24
N LEU A 392 -33.24 2.44 -8.15
CA LEU A 392 -31.92 1.87 -8.41
C LEU A 392 -30.95 2.88 -9.02
N ILE A 393 -31.42 3.87 -9.79
CA ILE A 393 -30.60 4.98 -10.30
C ILE A 393 -30.11 5.86 -9.15
N VAL A 394 -31.02 6.26 -8.25
CA VAL A 394 -30.68 7.04 -7.05
C VAL A 394 -29.70 6.27 -6.17
N LEU A 395 -29.96 4.98 -5.96
CA LEU A 395 -29.09 4.10 -5.19
C LEU A 395 -27.70 3.97 -5.82
N PHE A 396 -27.63 3.81 -7.15
CA PHE A 396 -26.37 3.80 -7.89
C PHE A 396 -25.58 5.10 -7.71
N PHE A 397 -26.25 6.25 -7.80
CA PHE A 397 -25.64 7.56 -7.60
C PHE A 397 -24.98 7.66 -6.21
N PHE A 398 -25.69 7.31 -5.15
CA PHE A 398 -25.12 7.38 -3.79
C PHE A 398 -24.03 6.33 -3.51
N LEU A 399 -23.96 5.24 -4.27
CA LEU A 399 -22.87 4.28 -4.17
C LEU A 399 -21.55 4.79 -4.77
N ILE A 400 -21.60 5.75 -5.69
CA ILE A 400 -20.41 6.29 -6.37
C ILE A 400 -20.08 7.73 -5.97
N LEU A 401 -21.06 8.49 -5.48
CA LEU A 401 -20.90 9.89 -5.07
C LEU A 401 -19.69 10.14 -4.14
N PRO A 402 -19.47 9.37 -3.06
CA PRO A 402 -18.34 9.62 -2.16
C PRO A 402 -17.00 9.40 -2.88
N GLY A 403 -16.89 8.33 -3.67
CA GLY A 403 -15.74 8.09 -4.51
C GLY A 403 -15.51 9.15 -5.58
N LEU A 404 -16.57 9.72 -6.16
CA LEU A 404 -16.47 10.84 -7.12
C LEU A 404 -15.91 12.09 -6.43
N ILE A 405 -16.35 12.37 -5.20
CA ILE A 405 -15.80 13.46 -4.39
C ILE A 405 -14.34 13.19 -4.05
N ASP A 406 -13.98 11.96 -3.65
CA ASP A 406 -12.61 11.56 -3.30
C ASP A 406 -11.66 11.49 -4.51
N PHE A 407 -12.19 11.42 -5.72
CA PHE A 407 -11.39 11.45 -6.95
C PHE A 407 -10.71 12.81 -7.15
N PHE A 408 -11.43 13.91 -6.91
CA PHE A 408 -10.92 15.26 -7.19
C PHE A 408 -9.75 15.70 -6.30
N PRO A 409 -9.67 15.35 -5.02
CA PRO A 409 -8.46 15.56 -4.23
C PRO A 409 -7.22 14.89 -4.83
N VAL A 410 -7.34 13.73 -5.49
CA VAL A 410 -6.22 13.09 -6.21
C VAL A 410 -5.93 13.82 -7.52
N TYR A 411 -6.97 14.19 -8.27
CA TYR A 411 -6.83 14.89 -9.56
C TYR A 411 -6.24 16.30 -9.41
N ASN A 412 -6.69 17.04 -8.40
CA ASN A 412 -6.30 18.42 -8.07
C ASN A 412 -5.08 18.46 -7.14
N ASP A 413 -4.39 17.33 -6.92
CA ASP A 413 -3.28 17.32 -5.97
C ASP A 413 -2.12 18.18 -6.46
N SER A 414 -1.57 18.99 -5.55
CA SER A 414 -0.36 19.73 -5.83
C SER A 414 0.87 18.81 -5.69
N LYS A 415 2.02 19.25 -6.21
CA LYS A 415 3.26 18.48 -6.18
C LYS A 415 4.34 19.21 -5.40
N ILE A 416 5.00 18.49 -4.51
CA ILE A 416 6.25 18.93 -3.88
C ILE A 416 7.39 18.66 -4.84
N ILE A 417 8.31 19.61 -4.91
CA ILE A 417 9.54 19.49 -5.68
C ILE A 417 10.64 19.03 -4.73
N LEU A 418 11.19 17.85 -5.00
CA LEU A 418 12.32 17.29 -4.28
C LEU A 418 13.53 17.21 -5.21
N ALA A 419 14.52 18.08 -4.97
CA ALA A 419 15.74 18.12 -5.75
C ALA A 419 16.55 16.83 -5.59
N ASP A 420 16.88 16.17 -6.71
CA ASP A 420 17.65 14.92 -6.75
C ASP A 420 19.13 15.20 -7.10
N TYR A 421 19.98 14.17 -7.07
CA TYR A 421 21.43 14.29 -7.27
C TYR A 421 21.92 15.08 -8.50
N PRO A 422 21.19 15.24 -9.62
CA PRO A 422 21.66 16.10 -10.71
C PRO A 422 21.69 17.59 -10.37
N VAL A 423 20.83 18.05 -9.46
CA VAL A 423 20.65 19.47 -9.12
C VAL A 423 20.79 19.76 -7.61
N ASN A 424 20.84 18.72 -6.77
CA ASN A 424 21.13 18.82 -5.35
C ASN A 424 22.62 18.48 -5.08
N PRO A 425 23.46 19.48 -4.74
CA PRO A 425 24.89 19.27 -4.52
C PRO A 425 25.18 18.37 -3.32
N ASP A 426 24.34 18.38 -2.28
CA ASP A 426 24.52 17.58 -1.06
C ASP A 426 24.35 16.09 -1.39
N VAL A 427 23.25 15.75 -2.07
CA VAL A 427 22.98 14.38 -2.53
C VAL A 427 24.07 13.90 -3.50
N LYS A 428 24.49 14.78 -4.43
CA LYS A 428 25.56 14.47 -5.39
C LYS A 428 26.88 14.17 -4.71
N TRP A 429 27.29 15.02 -3.77
CA TRP A 429 28.54 14.83 -3.05
C TRP A 429 28.53 13.52 -2.27
N ILE A 430 27.44 13.20 -1.56
CA ILE A 430 27.31 11.94 -0.83
C ILE A 430 27.39 10.76 -1.80
N LYS A 431 26.67 10.81 -2.94
CA LYS A 431 26.73 9.85 -4.07
C LYS A 431 28.15 9.55 -4.53
N GLU A 432 28.97 10.57 -4.73
CA GLU A 432 30.29 10.42 -5.34
C GLU A 432 31.40 10.11 -4.33
N ASN A 433 31.25 10.51 -3.06
CA ASN A 433 32.37 10.53 -2.10
C ASN A 433 32.22 9.57 -0.92
N THR A 434 31.09 8.87 -0.77
CA THR A 434 30.89 7.90 0.33
C THR A 434 30.63 6.48 -0.16
N SER A 435 30.97 5.49 0.68
CA SER A 435 30.72 4.09 0.33
C SER A 435 29.22 3.81 0.23
N LYS A 436 28.85 2.88 -0.64
CA LYS A 436 27.44 2.55 -0.94
C LYS A 436 26.69 1.89 0.23
N ASP A 437 27.43 1.32 1.17
CA ASP A 437 26.94 0.65 2.38
C ASP A 437 27.01 1.54 3.63
N SER A 438 27.42 2.82 3.49
CA SER A 438 27.64 3.70 4.64
C SER A 438 26.36 4.02 5.42
N VAL A 439 26.52 4.14 6.73
CA VAL A 439 25.47 4.57 7.68
C VAL A 439 25.76 5.99 8.17
N PHE A 440 24.75 6.84 8.11
CA PHE A 440 24.82 8.25 8.52
C PHE A 440 24.05 8.47 9.82
N LEU A 441 24.69 9.07 10.81
CA LEU A 441 23.99 9.67 11.95
C LEU A 441 23.38 11.00 11.49
N ASN A 442 22.07 11.01 11.30
CA ASN A 442 21.32 12.10 10.68
C ASN A 442 20.63 13.01 11.72
N SER A 443 20.64 14.32 11.48
CA SER A 443 19.86 15.28 12.28
C SER A 443 18.39 15.35 11.88
N GLN A 444 18.10 15.19 10.58
CA GLN A 444 16.76 15.30 9.97
C GLN A 444 16.22 13.94 9.52
N TYR A 445 14.89 13.73 9.59
CA TYR A 445 14.27 12.44 9.28
C TYR A 445 13.88 12.22 7.80
N LEU A 446 13.18 13.20 7.21
CA LEU A 446 12.48 13.05 5.93
C LEU A 446 13.34 13.58 4.80
N TYR A 447 13.40 12.84 3.69
CA TYR A 447 14.13 13.22 2.48
C TYR A 447 15.59 13.65 2.72
N ASP A 448 16.22 13.03 3.72
CA ASP A 448 17.61 13.23 4.07
C ASP A 448 18.54 12.98 2.85
N PRO A 449 19.51 13.87 2.58
CA PRO A 449 20.39 13.75 1.42
C PRO A 449 21.12 12.41 1.31
N ALA A 450 21.56 11.82 2.43
CA ALA A 450 22.18 10.49 2.41
C ALA A 450 21.19 9.42 1.95
N SER A 451 19.94 9.48 2.43
CA SER A 451 18.88 8.56 2.01
C SER A 451 18.56 8.67 0.51
N LEU A 452 18.49 9.90 -0.03
CA LEU A 452 18.28 10.13 -1.46
C LEU A 452 19.46 9.62 -2.30
N ALA A 453 20.67 9.71 -1.76
CA ALA A 453 21.88 9.17 -2.36
C ALA A 453 22.00 7.63 -2.19
N GLY A 454 21.01 6.97 -1.58
CA GLY A 454 20.96 5.52 -1.39
C GLY A 454 21.76 4.98 -0.21
N ARG A 455 22.20 5.84 0.71
CA ARG A 455 22.89 5.45 1.94
C ARG A 455 21.85 5.20 3.03
N LYS A 456 22.25 4.46 4.05
CA LYS A 456 21.39 4.21 5.20
C LYS A 456 21.53 5.38 6.16
N ILE A 457 20.42 5.80 6.76
CA ILE A 457 20.43 6.78 7.85
C ILE A 457 20.05 6.09 9.15
N PHE A 458 20.62 6.54 10.24
CA PHE A 458 20.49 5.90 11.55
C PHE A 458 19.03 5.78 11.99
N LEU A 459 18.21 6.80 11.70
CA LEU A 459 16.77 6.75 11.91
C LEU A 459 16.04 7.69 10.93
N GLY A 460 15.17 7.15 10.09
CA GLY A 460 14.21 7.94 9.31
C GLY A 460 12.97 8.34 10.13
N TRP A 461 11.93 8.86 9.48
CA TRP A 461 10.72 9.29 10.20
C TRP A 461 10.14 8.15 11.05
N PRO A 462 10.08 8.31 12.40
CA PRO A 462 9.83 7.19 13.31
C PRO A 462 8.54 6.43 13.04
N TYR A 463 7.50 7.10 12.55
CA TYR A 463 6.20 6.48 12.26
C TYR A 463 6.31 5.22 11.39
N PHE A 464 7.10 5.26 10.31
CA PHE A 464 7.19 4.13 9.37
C PHE A 464 7.88 2.93 9.98
N ALA A 465 9.02 3.14 10.63
CA ALA A 465 9.74 2.10 11.36
C ALA A 465 8.88 1.55 12.52
N TRP A 466 8.24 2.41 13.32
CA TRP A 466 7.36 1.99 14.39
C TRP A 466 6.19 1.13 13.89
N SER A 467 5.53 1.55 12.80
CA SER A 467 4.42 0.79 12.20
C SER A 467 4.84 -0.61 11.72
N ALA A 468 6.11 -0.79 11.38
CA ALA A 468 6.72 -2.06 10.99
C ALA A 468 7.30 -2.86 12.19
N GLY A 469 7.16 -2.35 13.42
CA GLY A 469 7.53 -3.05 14.66
C GLY A 469 8.94 -2.79 15.19
N TYR A 470 9.65 -1.78 14.67
CA TYR A 470 10.98 -1.38 15.18
C TYR A 470 10.87 -0.54 16.46
N ASP A 471 11.83 -0.67 17.39
CA ASP A 471 11.95 0.20 18.56
C ASP A 471 12.57 1.56 18.19
N THR A 472 11.71 2.46 17.74
CA THR A 472 12.10 3.80 17.31
C THR A 472 12.33 4.76 18.47
N LEU A 473 11.74 4.51 19.64
CA LEU A 473 11.88 5.38 20.80
C LEU A 473 13.30 5.30 21.37
N THR A 474 13.79 4.08 21.62
CA THR A 474 15.15 3.87 22.10
C THR A 474 16.17 4.34 21.06
N ARG A 475 15.92 4.08 19.78
CA ARG A 475 16.77 4.52 18.67
C ARG A 475 16.86 6.05 18.59
N ASP A 476 15.74 6.76 18.71
CA ASP A 476 15.74 8.23 18.64
C ASP A 476 16.40 8.88 19.85
N ASN A 477 16.18 8.33 21.05
CA ASN A 477 16.88 8.79 22.26
C ASN A 477 18.40 8.65 22.11
N LEU A 478 18.87 7.53 21.57
CA LEU A 478 20.29 7.33 21.26
C LEU A 478 20.77 8.31 20.19
N ARG A 479 20.01 8.52 19.11
CA ARG A 479 20.35 9.48 18.04
C ARG A 479 20.56 10.89 18.61
N LYS A 480 19.60 11.36 19.41
CA LYS A 480 19.65 12.69 20.06
C LYS A 480 20.83 12.80 21.03
N SER A 481 21.08 11.75 21.83
CA SER A 481 22.24 11.69 22.73
C SER A 481 23.56 11.79 21.97
N LEU A 482 23.71 11.09 20.85
CA LEU A 482 24.92 11.14 20.01
C LEU A 482 25.10 12.53 19.37
N LEU A 483 24.02 13.14 18.89
CA LEU A 483 24.04 14.50 18.33
C LEU A 483 24.34 15.60 19.37
N ASN A 484 24.08 15.32 20.66
CA ASN A 484 24.39 16.21 21.77
C ASN A 484 25.59 15.73 22.61
N SER A 485 26.44 14.86 22.06
CA SER A 485 27.55 14.28 22.84
C SER A 485 28.54 15.35 23.31
N THR A 486 29.10 15.13 24.49
CA THR A 486 30.22 15.90 25.06
C THR A 486 31.47 15.05 25.26
N SER A 487 31.37 13.73 25.07
CA SER A 487 32.45 12.77 25.30
C SER A 487 32.77 12.03 24.02
N LEU A 488 34.02 12.16 23.56
CA LEU A 488 34.49 11.48 22.36
C LEU A 488 34.48 9.96 22.52
N ASN A 489 34.85 9.46 23.71
CA ASN A 489 34.89 8.02 23.98
C ASN A 489 33.48 7.41 23.94
N LEU A 490 32.49 8.05 24.56
CA LEU A 490 31.11 7.57 24.53
C LEU A 490 30.52 7.61 23.12
N PHE A 491 30.74 8.72 22.41
CA PHE A 491 30.32 8.87 21.02
C PHE A 491 30.93 7.77 20.14
N CYS A 492 32.24 7.55 20.20
CA CYS A 492 32.92 6.56 19.39
C CYS A 492 32.47 5.13 19.70
N SER A 493 32.29 4.78 20.98
CA SER A 493 31.80 3.47 21.39
C SER A 493 30.44 3.15 20.75
N GLU A 494 29.47 4.06 20.90
CA GLU A 494 28.12 3.86 20.37
C GLU A 494 28.07 3.98 18.83
N ALA A 495 28.85 4.88 18.23
CA ALA A 495 28.95 5.01 16.79
C ALA A 495 29.50 3.74 16.13
N LEU A 496 30.55 3.14 16.70
CA LEU A 496 31.13 1.87 16.22
C LEU A 496 30.18 0.69 16.42
N LYS A 497 29.51 0.62 17.59
CA LYS A 497 28.49 -0.41 17.88
C LYS A 497 27.35 -0.39 16.86
N ASN A 498 26.95 0.79 16.41
CA ASN A 498 25.88 0.98 15.43
C ASN A 498 26.39 1.13 13.97
N LYS A 499 27.69 0.87 13.74
CA LYS A 499 28.34 0.96 12.41
C LYS A 499 28.14 2.30 11.69
N ILE A 500 27.98 3.38 12.44
CA ILE A 500 27.91 4.74 11.89
C ILE A 500 29.26 5.04 11.20
N ASN A 501 29.23 5.73 10.07
CA ASN A 501 30.42 6.12 9.31
C ASN A 501 30.56 7.63 9.19
N TYR A 502 29.43 8.34 9.12
CA TYR A 502 29.37 9.77 8.97
C TYR A 502 28.36 10.37 9.94
N VAL A 503 28.60 11.62 10.35
CA VAL A 503 27.61 12.47 11.00
C VAL A 503 27.18 13.51 9.99
N GLU A 504 25.88 13.64 9.78
CA GLU A 504 25.25 14.62 8.90
C GLU A 504 24.32 15.53 9.70
N ILE A 505 24.60 16.82 9.62
CA ILE A 505 23.89 17.84 10.36
C ILE A 505 23.34 18.87 9.39
N ASN A 506 22.02 18.97 9.32
CA ASN A 506 21.34 20.11 8.71
C ASN A 506 21.42 21.31 9.67
N THR A 507 22.02 22.39 9.18
CA THR A 507 22.30 23.64 9.91
C THR A 507 21.22 24.70 9.71
N SER A 508 20.28 24.47 8.78
CA SER A 508 19.19 25.39 8.47
C SER A 508 17.91 25.14 9.28
N GLU A 509 17.77 23.93 9.84
CA GLU A 509 16.60 23.56 10.65
C GLU A 509 16.78 23.88 12.13
N LYS A 510 15.66 24.17 12.79
CA LYS A 510 15.57 24.27 14.25
C LYS A 510 15.04 22.96 14.81
N TYR A 511 15.77 22.40 15.77
CA TYR A 511 15.43 21.15 16.43
C TYR A 511 14.80 21.38 17.80
N ASP A 512 13.94 20.46 18.21
CA ASP A 512 13.36 20.36 19.55
C ASP A 512 14.35 19.78 20.59
N PHE A 513 15.57 19.46 20.17
CA PHE A 513 16.66 18.97 21.00
C PHE A 513 17.97 19.71 20.67
N PRO A 514 18.89 19.86 21.64
CA PRO A 514 20.18 20.50 21.39
C PRO A 514 21.09 19.61 20.52
N ILE A 515 21.84 20.24 19.62
CA ILE A 515 22.94 19.61 18.87
C ILE A 515 24.24 20.30 19.30
N ASN A 516 25.25 19.52 19.67
CA ASN A 516 26.55 20.05 20.07
C ASN A 516 27.45 20.25 18.85
N TYR A 517 27.21 21.32 18.09
CA TYR A 517 27.99 21.65 16.89
C TYR A 517 29.49 21.77 17.18
N ASN A 518 29.87 22.37 18.32
CA ASN A 518 31.26 22.57 18.70
C ASN A 518 31.99 21.23 18.93
N PHE A 519 31.31 20.25 19.54
CA PHE A 519 31.88 18.91 19.71
C PHE A 519 32.31 18.31 18.37
N PHE A 520 31.48 18.42 17.33
CA PHE A 520 31.81 17.86 16.02
C PHE A 520 32.90 18.63 15.28
N GLU A 521 32.87 19.97 15.32
CA GLU A 521 33.90 20.81 14.68
C GLU A 521 35.28 20.63 15.32
N VAL A 522 35.35 20.41 16.64
CA VAL A 522 36.61 20.19 17.36
C VAL A 522 37.13 18.77 17.21
N ASN A 523 36.25 17.76 17.30
CA ASN A 523 36.68 16.36 17.43
C ASN A 523 36.66 15.56 16.13
N LEU A 524 35.89 15.96 15.11
CA LEU A 524 35.73 15.17 13.88
C LEU A 524 36.25 15.90 12.64
N SER A 525 36.67 15.11 11.63
CA SER A 525 37.10 15.66 10.35
C SER A 525 35.87 15.98 9.48
N LYS A 526 35.60 17.28 9.30
CA LYS A 526 34.62 17.77 8.32
C LYS A 526 35.09 17.42 6.91
N LYS A 527 34.20 16.81 6.12
CA LYS A 527 34.44 16.39 4.74
C LYS A 527 33.66 17.19 3.71
N TYR A 528 32.55 17.77 4.14
CA TYR A 528 31.67 18.55 3.28
C TYR A 528 30.91 19.59 4.09
N GLU A 529 30.69 20.74 3.47
CA GLU A 529 29.90 21.85 4.00
C GLU A 529 29.19 22.54 2.83
N SER A 530 27.89 22.76 3.01
CA SER A 530 27.05 23.54 2.11
C SER A 530 26.23 24.55 2.90
N ALA A 531 25.37 25.31 2.22
CA ALA A 531 24.47 26.25 2.87
C ALA A 531 23.49 25.57 3.85
N GLN A 532 23.22 24.27 3.68
CA GLN A 532 22.26 23.53 4.51
C GLN A 532 22.92 22.44 5.34
N TYR A 533 23.98 21.77 4.87
CA TYR A 533 24.50 20.56 5.53
C TYR A 533 25.99 20.64 5.86
N LYS A 534 26.36 20.00 6.97
CA LYS A 534 27.74 19.66 7.33
C LYS A 534 27.88 18.16 7.51
N ILE A 535 28.91 17.56 6.91
CA ILE A 535 29.18 16.13 6.98
C ILE A 535 30.57 15.88 7.56
N TYR A 536 30.63 15.06 8.59
CA TYR A 536 31.85 14.68 9.30
C TYR A 536 32.12 13.19 9.16
N ASN A 537 33.39 12.81 9.02
CA ASN A 537 33.81 11.42 8.97
C ASN A 537 34.33 10.97 10.34
N ILE A 538 33.84 9.83 10.84
CA ILE A 538 34.24 9.31 12.15
C ILE A 538 35.45 8.36 12.10
N LYS A 539 35.77 7.77 10.94
CA LYS A 539 36.74 6.65 10.82
C LYS A 539 38.15 7.01 11.27
N ASN A 540 38.55 8.27 11.12
CA ASN A 540 39.91 8.70 11.49
C ASN A 540 40.07 8.88 13.00
N VAL A 541 38.96 9.01 13.73
CA VAL A 541 38.92 9.39 15.15
C VAL A 541 38.47 8.21 16.00
N CYS A 542 37.37 7.57 15.63
CA CYS A 542 36.83 6.40 16.29
C CYS A 542 37.48 5.14 15.69
N LYS A 543 38.50 4.61 16.36
CA LYS A 543 39.14 3.33 16.02
C LYS A 543 38.57 2.21 16.89
N LYS A 544 38.47 1.02 16.31
CA LYS A 544 38.10 -0.20 17.04
C LYS A 544 39.18 -0.62 18.02
#